data_AF-A0AAD8EZE1-F1
#
_entry.id   AF-A0AAD8EZE1-F1
#
_cell.length_a   1.000
_cell.length_b   1.000
_cell.length_c   1.000
_cell.angle_alpha   90.00
_cell.angle_beta   90.00
_cell.angle_gamma   90.00
#
_symmetry.space_group_name_H-M   'P 1'
#
loop_
_entity.id
_entity.type
_entity.pdbx_description
1 polymer ?
#
loop_
_entity_poly.entity_id
_entity_poly.type
_entity_poly.pdbx_seq_one_letter_code
_entity_poly.pdbx_strand_id
1 'polypeptide(L)'
;MCNTLSLFADCVQKLDLVIILDTSGSVTELNFKLSIAFIQNLLKPLHIGPDSTRVALIRYSTDVEVVSYLNERMNKEEKEKDVLTIQY
;
A
#
# COMPACT_ATOMS: atom_id res chain seq x y z
N MET A 1 11.92 21.03 -1.05
CA MET A 1 13.05 20.36 -0.37
C MET A 1 12.71 20.22 1.10
N CYS A 2 12.94 19.05 1.70
CA CYS A 2 12.92 18.89 3.16
C CYS A 2 14.11 19.63 3.75
N ASN A 3 13.90 20.51 4.74
CA ASN A 3 15.00 21.09 5.50
C ASN A 3 14.98 20.54 6.93
N THR A 4 16.17 20.32 7.48
CA THR A 4 16.40 19.65 8.76
C THR A 4 16.13 20.53 9.99
N LEU A 5 15.50 21.70 9.83
CA LEU A 5 15.31 22.69 10.90
C LEU A 5 13.85 23.02 11.23
N SER A 6 12.88 22.33 10.63
CA SER A 6 11.47 22.48 11.01
C SER A 6 11.02 21.28 11.85
N LEU A 7 10.69 21.51 13.13
CA LEU A 7 10.02 20.56 14.01
C LEU A 7 8.57 20.23 13.57
N PHE A 8 8.11 20.85 12.47
CA PHE A 8 6.85 20.59 11.78
C PHE A 8 7.07 20.47 10.27
N ALA A 9 8.19 19.90 9.82
CA ALA A 9 8.33 19.49 8.43
C ALA A 9 7.52 18.20 8.23
N ASP A 10 6.23 18.33 7.96
CA ASP A 10 5.53 17.32 7.17
C ASP A 10 6.14 17.35 5.77
N CYS A 11 7.28 16.68 5.62
CA CYS A 11 7.89 16.51 4.33
C CYS A 11 7.03 15.52 3.56
N VAL A 12 6.11 16.06 2.77
CA VAL A 12 5.42 15.30 1.73
C VAL A 12 6.46 14.96 0.67
N GLN A 13 7.16 13.85 0.87
CA GLN A 13 8.05 13.29 -0.13
C GLN A 13 7.22 12.57 -1.18
N LYS A 14 7.48 12.89 -2.45
CA LYS A 14 6.96 12.11 -3.57
C LYS A 14 7.61 10.73 -3.51
N LEU A 15 6.79 9.70 -3.31
CA LEU A 15 7.21 8.32 -3.16
C LEU A 15 6.26 7.44 -3.95
N ASP A 16 6.80 6.56 -4.77
CA ASP A 16 6.05 5.46 -5.37
C ASP A 16 6.32 4.19 -4.57
N LEU A 17 5.28 3.68 -3.93
CA LEU A 17 5.32 2.44 -3.17
C LEU A 17 4.54 1.36 -3.93
N VAL A 18 5.23 0.29 -4.33
CA VAL A 18 4.60 -0.89 -4.93
C VAL A 18 4.66 -2.03 -3.93
N ILE A 19 3.50 -2.54 -3.54
CA ILE A 19 3.38 -3.67 -2.62
C ILE A 19 2.99 -4.90 -3.43
N ILE A 20 3.81 -5.94 -3.33
CA ILE A 20 3.61 -7.23 -3.97
C ILE A 20 3.34 -8.26 -2.87
N LEU A 21 2.14 -8.82 -2.85
CA LEU A 21 1.66 -9.74 -1.82
C LEU A 21 1.60 -11.17 -2.34
N ASP A 22 2.27 -12.08 -1.64
CA ASP A 22 2.17 -13.52 -1.87
C ASP A 22 0.82 -14.05 -1.35
N THR A 23 0.02 -14.62 -2.26
CA THR A 23 -1.24 -15.32 -1.96
C THR A 23 -1.17 -16.77 -2.44
N SER A 24 0.03 -17.38 -2.40
CA SER A 24 0.24 -18.78 -2.71
C SER A 24 -0.37 -19.70 -1.65
N GLY A 25 -0.67 -20.94 -2.04
CA GLY A 25 -1.19 -21.96 -1.11
C GLY A 25 -0.23 -22.34 0.02
N SER A 26 1.05 -21.93 -0.04
CA SER A 26 2.01 -22.08 1.08
C SER A 26 1.84 -21.03 2.18
N VAL A 27 1.21 -19.89 1.89
CA VAL A 27 0.85 -18.90 2.90
C VAL A 27 -0.38 -19.42 3.60
N THR A 28 -0.36 -19.57 4.92
CA THR A 28 -1.56 -19.99 5.68
C THR A 28 -2.57 -18.85 5.76
N GLU A 29 -3.85 -19.17 5.97
CA GLU A 29 -4.89 -18.15 6.17
C GLU A 29 -4.56 -17.17 7.31
N LEU A 30 -3.93 -17.67 8.38
CA LEU A 30 -3.45 -16.83 9.48
C LEU A 30 -2.35 -15.86 9.00
N ASN A 31 -1.35 -16.35 8.27
CA ASN A 31 -0.28 -15.51 7.76
C ASN A 31 -0.79 -14.50 6.72
N PHE A 32 -1.76 -14.88 5.88
CA PHE A 32 -2.42 -13.95 4.97
C PHE A 32 -3.11 -12.81 5.71
N LYS A 33 -3.89 -13.12 6.76
CA LYS A 33 -4.54 -12.08 7.60
C LYS A 33 -3.52 -11.15 8.26
N LEU A 34 -2.38 -11.69 8.70
CA LEU A 34 -1.27 -10.88 9.24
C LEU A 34 -0.66 -9.97 8.17
N SER A 35 -0.47 -10.46 6.94
CA SER A 35 0.03 -9.65 5.83
C SER A 35 -0.94 -8.51 5.46
N ILE A 36 -2.25 -8.78 5.42
CA ILE A 36 -3.28 -7.76 5.21
C ILE A 36 -3.24 -6.70 6.32
N ALA A 37 -3.20 -7.13 7.59
CA ALA A 37 -3.10 -6.21 8.73
C ALA A 37 -1.80 -5.38 8.70
N PHE A 38 -0.68 -5.98 8.29
CA PHE A 38 0.59 -5.29 8.11
C PHE A 38 0.47 -4.20 7.04
N ILE A 39 -0.10 -4.51 5.88
CA ILE A 39 -0.30 -3.53 4.80
C ILE A 39 -1.19 -2.39 5.28
N GLN A 40 -2.32 -2.67 5.94
CA GLN A 40 -3.17 -1.61 6.50
C GLN A 40 -2.42 -0.71 7.48
N ASN A 41 -1.61 -1.30 8.37
CA ASN A 41 -0.80 -0.52 9.31
C ASN A 41 0.31 0.28 8.64
N LEU A 42 0.87 -0.23 7.53
CA LEU A 42 1.85 0.48 6.70
C LEU A 42 1.24 1.69 6.00
N LEU A 43 -0.03 1.62 5.57
CA LEU A 43 -0.70 2.74 4.89
C LEU A 43 -1.07 3.88 5.86
N LYS A 44 -1.37 3.58 7.13
CA LYS A 44 -1.82 4.57 8.14
C LYS A 44 -0.97 5.83 8.27
N PRO A 45 0.38 5.79 8.33
CA PRO A 45 1.19 7.00 8.42
C PRO A 45 1.45 7.70 7.07
N LEU A 46 1.10 7.09 5.93
CA LEU A 46 1.44 7.64 4.62
C LEU A 46 0.50 8.79 4.21
N HIS A 47 1.06 9.84 3.62
CA HIS A 47 0.28 10.88 2.95
C HIS A 47 0.00 10.45 1.50
N ILE A 48 -1.08 9.69 1.28
CA ILE A 48 -1.42 9.12 -0.04
C ILE A 48 -2.18 10.15 -0.89
N GLY A 49 -1.68 10.40 -2.10
CA GLY A 49 -2.15 11.49 -2.96
C GLY A 49 -1.42 11.54 -4.30
N PRO A 50 -1.97 12.23 -5.31
CA PRO A 50 -1.34 12.38 -6.63
C PRO A 50 0.01 13.11 -6.60
N ASP A 51 0.18 14.04 -5.65
CA ASP A 51 1.40 14.85 -5.47
C ASP A 51 2.25 14.43 -4.25
N SER A 52 1.95 13.26 -3.67
CA SER A 52 2.59 12.76 -2.47
C SER A 52 2.97 11.28 -2.64
N THR A 53 2.64 10.41 -1.68
CA THR A 53 2.84 8.98 -1.83
C THR A 53 1.79 8.37 -2.76
N ARG A 54 2.21 7.67 -3.80
CA ARG A 54 1.35 6.84 -4.64
C ARG A 54 1.58 5.38 -4.29
N VAL A 55 0.51 4.59 -4.25
CA VAL A 55 0.56 3.19 -3.84
C VAL A 55 -0.03 2.30 -4.93
N ALA A 56 0.67 1.24 -5.28
CA ALA A 56 0.15 0.16 -6.12
C ALA A 56 0.14 -1.15 -5.34
N LEU A 57 -0.86 -1.98 -5.63
CA LEU A 57 -1.08 -3.27 -4.99
C LEU A 57 -1.10 -4.35 -6.06
N ILE A 58 -0.28 -5.37 -5.87
CA ILE A 58 -0.21 -6.55 -6.73
C ILE A 58 -0.32 -7.77 -5.83
N ARG A 59 -1.20 -8.71 -6.17
CA ARG A 59 -1.17 -10.05 -5.58
C ARG A 59 -0.58 -11.03 -6.57
N TYR A 60 0.16 -12.02 -6.08
CA TYR A 60 0.70 -13.08 -6.92
C TYR A 60 0.54 -14.45 -6.24
N SER A 61 0.30 -15.46 -7.07
CA SER A 61 0.28 -16.86 -6.70
C SER A 61 0.65 -17.68 -7.94
N THR A 62 -0.29 -18.44 -8.49
CA THR A 62 -0.16 -19.04 -9.84
C THR A 62 -0.19 -17.97 -10.91
N ASP A 63 -1.12 -17.02 -10.78
CA ASP A 63 -1.25 -15.86 -11.66
C ASP A 63 -0.91 -14.57 -10.91
N VAL A 64 -0.60 -13.52 -11.67
CA VAL A 64 -0.37 -12.17 -11.16
C VAL A 64 -1.60 -11.33 -11.44
N GLU A 65 -2.08 -10.62 -10.43
CA GLU A 65 -3.20 -9.69 -10.54
C GLU A 65 -2.79 -8.32 -9.99
N VAL A 66 -2.95 -7.29 -10.82
CA VAL A 66 -2.80 -5.90 -10.37
C VAL A 66 -4.12 -5.45 -9.74
N VAL A 67 -4.11 -5.29 -8.43
CA VAL A 67 -5.28 -4.90 -7.64
C VAL A 67 -5.54 -3.39 -7.79
N SER A 68 -4.48 -2.57 -7.81
CA SER A 68 -4.58 -1.16 -8.17
C SER A 68 -3.26 -0.56 -8.63
N TYR A 69 -3.34 0.35 -9.60
CA TYR A 69 -2.17 1.05 -10.16
C TYR A 69 -1.84 2.34 -9.36
N LEU A 70 -0.63 2.87 -9.56
CA LEU A 70 -0.14 4.09 -8.88
C LEU A 70 -0.98 5.34 -9.21
N ASN A 71 -1.59 5.39 -10.38
CA ASN A 71 -2.37 6.52 -10.89
C ASN A 71 -3.89 6.36 -10.69
N GLU A 72 -4.32 5.33 -9.97
CA GLU A 72 -5.72 5.05 -9.67
C GLU A 72 -6.00 5.24 -8.18
N ARG A 73 -7.23 5.66 -7.86
CA ARG A 73 -7.74 5.69 -6.48
C ARG A 73 -6.74 6.35 -5.51
N MET A 74 -6.19 7.50 -5.90
CA MET A 74 -5.02 8.15 -5.28
C MET A 74 -5.38 8.88 -3.96
N ASN A 75 -6.17 8.26 -3.09
CA ASN A 75 -6.39 8.70 -1.72
C ASN A 75 -6.32 7.50 -0.77
N LYS A 76 -6.06 7.79 0.50
CA LYS A 76 -5.83 6.75 1.51
C LYS A 76 -7.03 5.82 1.69
N GLU A 77 -8.24 6.37 1.79
CA GLU A 77 -9.44 5.59 2.08
C GLU A 77 -9.72 4.54 0.99
N GLU A 78 -9.59 4.91 -0.28
CA GLU A 78 -9.77 3.98 -1.38
C GLU A 78 -8.65 2.93 -1.41
N LYS A 79 -7.38 3.31 -1.17
CA LYS A 79 -6.29 2.33 -1.08
C LYS A 79 -6.46 1.35 0.07
N GLU A 80 -6.98 1.78 1.22
CA GLU A 80 -7.31 0.89 2.33
C GLU A 80 -8.46 -0.07 1.97
N LYS A 81 -9.44 0.37 1.17
CA LYS A 81 -10.49 -0.51 0.61
C LYS A 81 -9.91 -1.52 -0.37
N ASP A 82 -9.00 -1.12 -1.25
CA ASP A 82 -8.35 -2.02 -2.21
C ASP A 82 -7.67 -3.20 -1.50
N VAL A 83 -6.96 -2.94 -0.40
CA VAL A 83 -6.32 -3.99 0.42
C VAL A 83 -7.33 -5.03 0.92
N LEU A 84 -8.55 -4.60 1.26
CA LEU A 84 -9.62 -5.49 1.74
C LEU A 84 -10.29 -6.29 0.62
N THR A 85 -10.10 -5.93 -0.65
CA THR A 85 -10.62 -6.70 -1.78
C THR A 85 -9.74 -7.88 -2.17
N ILE A 86 -8.50 -7.92 -1.67
CA ILE A 86 -7.55 -9.01 -1.93
C ILE A 86 -8.10 -10.31 -1.36
N GLN A 87 -8.25 -11.31 -2.22
CA GLN A 87 -8.67 -12.65 -1.84
C GLN A 87 -7.46 -13.51 -1.50
N TYR A 88 -7.65 -14.42 -0.52
CA TYR A 88 -6.71 -15.48 -0.20
C TYR A 88 -6.62 -16.48 -1.35
#